data_AF-A0A1X7V9I0-F1
#
_entry.id   AF-A0A1X7V9I0-F1
#
_cell.length_a   1.000
_cell.length_b   1.000
_cell.length_c   1.000
_cell.angle_alpha   90.00
_cell.angle_beta   90.00
_cell.angle_gamma   90.00
#
_symmetry.space_group_name_H-M   'P 1'
#
loop_
_entity.id
_entity.type
_entity.pdbx_description
1 polymer ?
#
loop_
_entity_poly.entity_id
_entity_poly.type
_entity_poly.pdbx_seq_one_letter_code
_entity_poly.pdbx_strand_id
1 'polypeptide(L)'
;MFINGVGGTGESFLIEAIKCLVDDIWHPEWHQIMCAIVATGIAAFKVGGPIIHRLFQPPIEHKGKTAGYWALNEEAQQRIKITLKNLKIIIVDEVSMLSNLNLAYLHMHLEDIFGTDEWFGSKIILIVGDLTIATS
;
A
#
# COMPACT_ATOMS: atom_id res chain seq x y z
N MET A 1 9.52 3.16 6.59
CA MET A 1 9.47 3.58 8.01
C MET A 1 8.38 2.80 8.71
N PHE A 2 8.56 2.43 9.99
CA PHE A 2 7.55 1.70 10.78
C PHE A 2 7.23 2.47 12.07
N ILE A 3 5.95 2.56 12.42
CA ILE A 3 5.43 3.20 13.63
C ILE A 3 4.58 2.18 14.38
N ASN A 4 4.96 1.90 15.62
CA ASN A 4 4.24 0.98 16.50
C ASN A 4 3.52 1.76 17.60
N GLY A 5 2.22 1.56 17.72
CA GLY A 5 1.39 2.09 18.80
C GLY A 5 0.31 1.09 19.17
N VAL A 6 -0.11 1.11 20.43
CA VAL A 6 -1.26 0.31 20.86
C VAL A 6 -2.56 1.01 20.44
N GLY A 7 -3.62 0.26 20.19
CA GLY A 7 -4.94 0.82 19.87
C GLY A 7 -5.34 1.95 20.84
N GLY A 8 -5.74 3.10 20.29
CA GLY A 8 -6.12 4.28 21.07
C GLY A 8 -4.99 5.27 21.40
N THR A 9 -3.77 5.05 20.89
CA THR A 9 -2.63 5.97 21.09
C THR A 9 -2.57 7.14 20.09
N GLY A 10 -3.55 7.25 19.19
CA GLY A 10 -3.63 8.35 18.22
C GLY A 10 -2.94 8.07 16.88
N GLU A 11 -2.68 6.81 16.53
CA GLU A 11 -2.10 6.43 15.24
C GLU A 11 -2.85 6.99 14.03
N SER A 12 -4.19 6.93 14.04
CA SER A 12 -5.00 7.52 12.96
C SER A 12 -4.82 9.04 12.85
N PHE A 13 -4.66 9.73 13.99
CA PHE A 13 -4.38 11.17 14.00
C PHE A 13 -2.99 11.47 13.42
N LEU A 14 -2.00 10.63 13.73
CA LEU A 14 -0.66 10.74 13.15
C LEU A 14 -0.65 10.48 11.64
N ILE A 15 -1.37 9.47 11.16
CA ILE A 15 -1.54 9.20 9.72
C ILE A 15 -2.11 10.44 9.02
N GLU A 16 -3.14 11.07 9.59
CA GLU A 16 -3.74 12.27 9.02
C GLU A 16 -2.79 13.47 9.03
N ALA A 17 -2.04 13.67 10.13
CA ALA A 17 -1.02 14.72 10.20
C ALA A 17 0.09 14.52 9.17
N ILE A 18 0.53 13.27 8.94
CA ILE A 18 1.52 12.94 7.92
C ILE A 18 0.98 13.25 6.53
N LYS A 19 -0.29 12.94 6.23
CA LYS A 19 -0.89 13.32 4.94
C LYS A 19 -0.87 14.84 4.75
N CYS A 20 -1.29 15.61 5.75
CA CYS A 20 -1.28 17.07 5.65
C CYS A 20 0.14 17.62 5.43
N LEU A 21 1.15 17.04 6.10
CA LEU A 21 2.54 17.43 5.92
C LEU A 21 3.08 17.04 4.53
N VAL A 22 2.78 15.83 4.07
CA VAL A 22 3.12 15.34 2.73
C VAL A 22 2.50 16.27 1.68
N ASP A 23 1.22 16.58 1.82
CA ASP A 23 0.56 17.56 0.95
C ASP A 23 1.30 18.89 1.02
N ASP A 24 1.49 19.53 2.17
CA ASP A 24 2.16 20.84 2.27
C ASP A 24 3.57 20.88 1.63
N ILE A 25 4.41 19.85 1.84
CA ILE A 25 5.78 19.79 1.30
C ILE A 25 5.79 19.66 -0.23
N TRP A 26 4.88 18.88 -0.81
CA TRP A 26 4.92 18.49 -2.22
C TRP A 26 3.82 19.15 -3.08
N HIS A 27 2.85 19.83 -2.47
CA HIS A 27 1.78 20.62 -3.13
C HIS A 27 2.29 21.75 -4.05
N PRO A 28 3.47 22.38 -3.83
CA PRO A 28 3.98 23.40 -4.77
C PRO A 28 4.35 22.83 -6.15
N GLU A 29 4.68 21.55 -6.25
CA GLU A 29 5.21 20.93 -7.49
C GLU A 29 4.26 19.89 -8.11
N TRP A 30 3.41 19.21 -7.30
CA TRP A 30 2.61 18.07 -7.74
C TRP A 30 1.16 18.28 -7.31
N HIS A 31 0.29 18.60 -8.27
CA HIS A 31 -1.11 19.01 -8.04
C HIS A 31 -1.99 17.95 -7.35
N GLN A 32 -1.55 16.70 -7.24
CA GLN A 32 -2.23 15.61 -6.52
C GLN A 32 -1.18 14.59 -6.07
N ILE A 33 -0.85 14.56 -4.78
CA ILE A 33 -0.12 13.43 -4.20
C ILE A 33 -1.13 12.34 -3.90
N MET A 34 -0.84 11.12 -4.34
CA MET A 34 -1.61 9.98 -3.87
C MET A 34 -0.98 9.42 -2.61
N CYS A 35 -1.80 9.26 -1.59
CA CYS A 35 -1.51 8.47 -0.41
C CYS A 35 -2.42 7.24 -0.46
N ALA A 36 -1.84 6.05 -0.50
CA ALA A 36 -2.58 4.81 -0.32
C ALA A 36 -2.71 4.51 1.18
N ILE A 37 -3.90 4.14 1.67
CA ILE A 37 -4.04 3.50 2.99
C ILE A 37 -4.54 2.08 2.76
N VAL A 38 -3.87 1.11 3.35
CA VAL A 38 -4.23 -0.31 3.29
C VAL A 38 -4.54 -0.73 4.70
N ALA A 39 -5.82 -1.00 4.99
CA ALA A 39 -6.29 -1.56 6.25
C ALA A 39 -7.14 -2.80 5.94
N THR A 40 -6.80 -3.96 6.47
CA THR A 40 -7.60 -5.19 6.30
C THR A 40 -8.77 -5.19 7.28
N GLY A 41 -9.73 -4.31 7.04
CA GLY A 41 -10.94 -4.18 7.84
C GLY A 41 -11.96 -3.26 7.17
N ILE A 42 -12.58 -3.69 6.07
CA ILE A 42 -13.69 -3.05 5.33
C ILE A 42 -13.44 -1.58 4.84
N ALA A 43 -12.42 -0.87 5.33
CA ALA A 43 -12.27 0.56 5.17
C ALA A 43 -10.82 0.97 4.85
N ALA A 44 -10.31 0.53 3.71
CA ALA A 44 -9.05 1.02 3.15
C ALA A 44 -9.31 2.01 2.01
N PHE A 45 -9.82 3.21 2.30
CA PHE A 45 -10.10 4.18 1.25
C PHE A 45 -9.88 5.62 1.70
N LYS A 46 -8.81 6.22 1.18
CA LYS A 46 -8.83 7.60 0.68
C LYS A 46 -7.64 7.78 -0.26
N VAL A 47 -7.97 7.93 -1.56
CA VAL A 47 -7.13 7.99 -2.77
C VAL A 47 -6.62 6.62 -3.28
N GLY A 48 -6.97 6.25 -4.51
CA GLY A 48 -6.53 5.02 -5.20
C GLY A 48 -7.34 3.73 -4.95
N GLY A 49 -8.02 3.61 -3.81
CA GLY A 49 -9.16 2.71 -3.62
C GLY A 49 -9.06 1.26 -4.15
N PRO A 50 -9.92 0.82 -5.10
CA PRO A 50 -9.98 -0.59 -5.54
C PRO A 50 -8.68 -1.06 -6.21
N ILE A 51 -7.87 -0.12 -6.71
CA ILE A 51 -6.62 -0.40 -7.40
C ILE A 51 -5.56 -0.85 -6.40
N ILE A 52 -5.45 -0.17 -5.25
CA ILE A 52 -4.51 -0.57 -4.20
C ILE A 52 -4.94 -1.90 -3.61
N HIS A 53 -6.24 -2.10 -3.35
CA HIS A 53 -6.75 -3.41 -2.92
C HIS A 53 -6.34 -4.53 -3.88
N ARG A 54 -6.34 -4.27 -5.19
CA ARG A 54 -5.89 -5.22 -6.22
C ARG A 54 -4.39 -5.51 -6.19
N LEU A 55 -3.56 -4.61 -5.65
CA LEU A 55 -2.11 -4.85 -5.43
C LEU A 55 -1.85 -5.81 -4.25
N PHE A 56 -2.76 -5.83 -3.27
CA PHE A 56 -2.65 -6.70 -2.09
C PHE A 56 -3.45 -7.99 -2.22
N GLN A 57 -4.21 -8.18 -3.30
CA GLN A 57 -4.99 -9.39 -3.52
C GLN A 57 -4.07 -10.54 -3.98
N PRO A 58 -3.87 -11.57 -3.16
CA PRO A 58 -3.29 -12.81 -3.66
C PRO A 58 -4.25 -13.43 -4.69
N PRO A 59 -3.73 -14.21 -5.67
CA PRO A 59 -4.58 -14.91 -6.60
C PRO A 59 -5.54 -15.85 -5.87
N ILE A 60 -6.81 -15.84 -6.27
CA ILE A 60 -7.82 -16.76 -5.73
C ILE A 60 -7.45 -18.17 -6.18
N GLU A 61 -7.07 -19.03 -5.23
CA GLU A 61 -6.79 -20.45 -5.49
C GLU A 61 -8.02 -21.11 -6.12
N HIS A 62 -7.86 -21.51 -7.38
CA HIS A 62 -8.74 -22.52 -7.97
C HIS A 62 -8.08 -23.87 -7.71
N LYS A 63 -8.84 -24.81 -7.11
CA LYS A 63 -8.37 -26.14 -6.70
C LYS A 63 -7.40 -26.75 -7.73
N GLY A 64 -6.12 -26.90 -7.35
CA GLY A 64 -5.13 -27.66 -8.12
C GLY A 64 -4.00 -26.88 -8.80
N LYS A 65 -3.89 -25.55 -8.62
CA LYS A 65 -2.71 -24.78 -9.07
C LYS A 65 -2.04 -24.11 -7.88
N THR A 66 -0.72 -24.27 -7.76
CA THR A 66 0.10 -23.61 -6.74
C THR A 66 -0.11 -22.10 -6.81
N ALA A 67 -0.44 -21.49 -5.68
CA ALA A 67 -0.58 -20.04 -5.51
C ALA A 67 0.78 -19.35 -5.66
N GLY A 68 1.21 -19.15 -6.90
CA GLY A 68 2.37 -18.33 -7.24
C GLY A 68 1.97 -16.88 -7.52
N TYR A 69 2.96 -15.98 -7.54
CA TYR A 69 2.80 -14.61 -8.02
C TYR A 69 2.08 -14.60 -9.38
N TRP A 70 1.00 -13.81 -9.48
CA TRP A 70 0.28 -13.61 -10.72
C TRP A 70 0.50 -12.19 -11.21
N ALA A 71 1.33 -12.03 -12.25
CA ALA A 71 1.54 -10.73 -12.87
C ALA A 71 0.21 -10.16 -13.40
N LEU A 72 -0.01 -8.87 -13.17
CA LEU A 72 -1.16 -8.16 -13.74
C LEU A 72 -1.05 -8.19 -15.27
N ASN A 73 -2.16 -8.31 -15.98
CA ASN A 73 -2.12 -8.17 -17.44
C ASN A 73 -1.73 -6.75 -17.84
N GLU A 74 -1.17 -6.58 -19.05
CA GLU A 74 -0.63 -5.30 -19.51
C GLU A 74 -1.64 -4.16 -19.41
N GLU A 75 -2.90 -4.39 -19.80
CA GLU A 75 -3.95 -3.37 -19.70
C GLU A 75 -4.21 -2.94 -18.26
N ALA A 76 -4.24 -3.87 -17.32
CA ALA A 76 -4.41 -3.56 -15.90
C ALA A 76 -3.19 -2.82 -15.35
N GLN A 77 -1.98 -3.26 -15.69
CA GLN A 77 -0.75 -2.55 -15.32
C GLN A 77 -0.77 -1.11 -15.83
N GLN A 78 -1.15 -0.87 -17.10
CA GLN A 78 -1.23 0.47 -17.67
C GLN A 78 -2.27 1.35 -16.97
N ARG A 79 -3.47 0.82 -16.72
CA ARG A 79 -4.52 1.57 -15.97
C ARG A 79 -4.05 1.94 -14.56
N ILE A 80 -3.40 0.99 -13.88
CA ILE A 80 -2.89 1.21 -12.53
C ILE A 80 -1.72 2.20 -12.56
N LYS A 81 -0.80 2.09 -13.51
CA LYS A 81 0.33 3.00 -13.70
C LYS A 81 -0.13 4.44 -13.93
N ILE A 82 -1.12 4.65 -14.81
CA ILE A 82 -1.71 5.96 -15.06
C ILE A 82 -2.37 6.52 -13.80
N THR A 83 -3.06 5.67 -13.05
CA THR A 83 -3.69 6.07 -11.79
C THR A 83 -2.62 6.45 -10.77
N LEU A 84 -1.62 5.61 -10.55
CA LEU A 84 -0.60 5.78 -9.51
C LEU A 84 0.61 6.62 -9.98
N LYS A 85 0.52 7.32 -11.11
CA LYS A 85 1.66 8.07 -11.69
C LYS A 85 2.25 9.12 -10.74
N ASN A 86 1.41 9.68 -9.87
CA ASN A 86 1.80 10.69 -8.88
C ASN A 86 1.85 10.11 -7.45
N LEU A 87 1.77 8.79 -7.29
CA LEU A 87 1.96 8.13 -6.00
C LEU A 87 3.40 8.37 -5.53
N LYS A 88 3.54 8.89 -4.30
CA LYS A 88 4.85 9.09 -3.66
C LYS A 88 4.97 8.25 -2.40
N ILE A 89 3.90 8.18 -1.61
CA ILE A 89 3.85 7.48 -0.35
C ILE A 89 2.70 6.46 -0.32
N ILE A 90 2.99 5.29 0.23
CA ILE A 90 2.03 4.24 0.57
C ILE A 90 2.05 4.09 2.08
N ILE A 91 0.91 4.32 2.71
CA ILE A 91 0.69 4.08 4.13
C ILE A 91 -0.02 2.72 4.28
N VAL A 92 0.56 1.85 5.08
CA VAL A 92 0.00 0.54 5.43
C VAL A 92 -0.42 0.65 6.88
N ASP A 93 -1.72 0.63 7.12
CA ASP A 93 -2.31 0.71 8.47
C ASP A 93 -2.71 -0.70 8.92
N GLU A 94 -2.72 -0.97 10.21
CA GLU A 94 -3.02 -2.31 10.75
C GLU A 94 -2.15 -3.43 10.15
N VAL A 95 -0.83 -3.20 10.04
CA VAL A 95 0.12 -4.19 9.46
C VAL A 95 0.10 -5.55 10.17
N SER A 96 -0.32 -5.58 11.44
CA SER A 96 -0.49 -6.80 12.23
C SER A 96 -1.42 -7.82 11.57
N MET A 97 -2.31 -7.36 10.68
CA MET A 97 -3.24 -8.19 9.94
C MET A 97 -2.75 -8.56 8.52
N LEU A 98 -1.60 -8.06 8.08
CA LEU A 98 -1.00 -8.40 6.80
C LEU A 98 0.00 -9.53 6.95
N SER A 99 -0.10 -10.52 6.06
CA SER A 99 0.93 -11.55 5.95
C SER A 99 2.19 -11.02 5.27
N ASN A 100 3.35 -11.62 5.55
CA ASN A 100 4.59 -11.36 4.82
C ASN A 100 4.43 -11.55 3.30
N LEU A 101 3.54 -12.47 2.89
CA LEU A 101 3.23 -12.73 1.50
C LEU A 101 2.52 -11.54 0.83
N ASN A 102 1.60 -10.87 1.54
CA ASN A 102 0.91 -9.68 1.02
C ASN A 102 1.89 -8.54 0.76
N LEU A 103 2.88 -8.36 1.65
CA LEU A 103 3.91 -7.35 1.48
C LEU A 103 4.87 -7.67 0.33
N ALA A 104 5.23 -8.95 0.15
CA ALA A 104 6.02 -9.40 -0.98
C ALA A 104 5.29 -9.17 -2.32
N TYR A 105 3.99 -9.48 -2.38
CA TYR A 105 3.20 -9.22 -3.58
C TYR A 105 3.05 -7.73 -3.88
N LEU A 106 2.85 -6.88 -2.87
CA LEU A 106 2.87 -5.44 -3.05
C LEU A 106 4.16 -4.98 -3.71
N HIS A 107 5.31 -5.45 -3.22
CA HIS A 107 6.61 -5.11 -3.78
C HIS A 107 6.73 -5.50 -5.25
N MET A 108 6.46 -6.78 -5.57
CA MET A 108 6.53 -7.29 -6.95
C MET A 108 5.59 -6.54 -7.90
N HIS A 109 4.37 -6.23 -7.47
CA HIS A 109 3.44 -5.47 -8.29
C HIS A 109 3.90 -4.04 -8.54
N LEU A 110 4.51 -3.37 -7.55
CA LEU A 110 5.03 -2.01 -7.72
C LEU A 110 6.23 -1.98 -8.67
N GLU A 111 7.11 -2.98 -8.61
CA GLU A 111 8.20 -3.15 -9.59
C GLU A 111 7.65 -3.29 -11.01
N ASP A 112 6.67 -4.18 -11.21
CA ASP A 112 6.01 -4.39 -12.50
C ASP A 112 5.34 -3.11 -13.04
N ILE A 113 4.60 -2.40 -12.19
CA ILE A 113 3.84 -1.20 -12.58
C ILE A 113 4.78 -0.04 -12.95
N PHE A 114 5.82 0.18 -12.15
CA PHE A 114 6.73 1.30 -12.34
C PHE A 114 7.91 0.96 -13.27
N GLY A 115 8.18 -0.31 -13.52
CA GLY A 115 9.25 -0.78 -14.40
C GLY A 115 10.64 -0.53 -13.79
N THR A 116 10.79 -0.79 -12.50
CA THR A 116 12.04 -0.59 -11.73
C THR A 116 12.26 -1.76 -10.79
N ASP A 117 13.52 -2.07 -10.51
CA ASP A 117 13.98 -3.07 -9.53
C ASP A 117 14.27 -2.44 -8.15
N GLU A 118 13.97 -1.15 -8.00
CA GLU A 118 14.04 -0.48 -6.71
C GLU A 118 12.93 -0.94 -5.77
N TRP A 119 13.28 -1.10 -4.50
CA TRP A 119 12.36 -1.49 -3.43
C TRP A 119 11.05 -0.71 -3.50
N PHE A 120 9.93 -1.45 -3.57
CA PHE A 120 8.57 -0.92 -3.68
C PHE A 120 8.36 0.07 -4.84
N GLY A 121 9.06 -0.11 -5.96
CA GLY A 121 8.87 0.74 -7.13
C GLY A 121 9.30 2.19 -6.89
N SER A 122 10.33 2.42 -6.06
CA SER A 122 10.81 3.76 -5.64
C SER A 122 9.78 4.57 -4.85
N LYS A 123 8.85 3.92 -4.15
CA LYS A 123 7.82 4.58 -3.34
C LYS A 123 8.18 4.54 -1.86
N ILE A 124 7.81 5.60 -1.15
CA ILE A 124 7.98 5.68 0.30
C ILE A 124 6.93 4.76 0.92
N ILE A 125 7.35 3.76 1.69
CA ILE A 125 6.45 2.91 2.48
C ILE A 125 6.47 3.36 3.94
N LEU A 126 5.31 3.74 4.45
CA LEU A 126 5.05 4.00 5.87
C LEU A 126 4.15 2.89 6.41
N ILE A 127 4.64 2.12 7.36
CA ILE A 127 3.89 1.06 8.02
C ILE A 127 3.49 1.57 9.40
N VAL A 128 2.22 1.43 9.75
CA VAL A 128 1.62 1.81 11.03
C VAL A 128 0.84 0.60 11.57
N GLY A 129 0.93 0.36 12.86
CA GLY A 129 0.07 -0.60 13.55
C GLY A 129 0.72 -1.27 14.74
N ASP A 130 -0.09 -2.03 15.47
CA ASP A 130 0.29 -2.69 16.71
C ASP A 130 0.84 -4.10 16.47
N LEU A 131 2.17 -4.26 16.50
CA LEU A 131 2.77 -5.59 16.37
C LEU A 131 2.56 -6.48 17.60
N THR A 132 2.12 -5.95 18.74
CA THR A 132 1.87 -6.77 19.94
C THR A 132 0.68 -7.72 19.74
N ILE A 133 -0.27 -7.35 18.89
CA ILE A 133 -1.44 -8.17 18.52
C ILE A 133 -1.05 -9.34 17.59
N ALA A 134 0.03 -9.19 16.81
CA ALA A 134 0.46 -10.22 15.86
C ALA A 134 1.18 -11.41 16.51
N THR A 135 1.59 -11.29 17.78
CA THR A 135 2.42 -12.27 18.50
C THR A 135 1.69 -13.07 19.58
N SER A 136 0.38 -12.91 19.73
CA SER A 136 -0.46 -13.58 20.73
C SER A 136 -1.21 -14.80 20.18
#